data_AF-A0AAI8CG96-F1
#
_entry.id   AF-A0AAI8CG96-F1
#
_cell.length_a   1.000
_cell.length_b   1.000
_cell.length_c   1.000
_cell.angle_alpha   90.00
_cell.angle_beta   90.00
_cell.angle_gamma   90.00
#
_symmetry.space_group_name_H-M   'P 1'
#
loop_
_entity.id
_entity.type
_entity.pdbx_description
1 polymer ?
#
loop_
_entity_poly.entity_id
_entity_poly.type
_entity_poly.pdbx_seq_one_letter_code
_entity_poly.pdbx_strand_id
1 'polypeptide(L)'
;MSFKLLALRPLDGCNEKFLKNLEENRIYQFYNDYTFHDENGVIKEFGKDNYKEVKKIEYKETVPADLYDQGNLKINVSAIVGKNGSGKSALVELLIAFINNLSRLGEFQVNFDGYDDFIKLLYINKINCEIFYEIDSVIYQLRMFESEKVNIWILKLIDGSFKAFIDKEKKIIEEFFFYTSIINYSYWAYNSLDEGYDFINALFHKNDAYQIPIVLNPYREQGGSILSPDKEKELAQDRLLFNLLLPGNISEKITESLKVKKIKLKLKNDNFLDYKIYRKIKFSDNKDLSSQIEYSIFKSGIDNANQTVEILKELYKKYDLNFDNYSNKKWDKVNEYLVFKSIKIVTRYKEFQDYFDLEKYHFKEKYNRKIEMFKIQIEMFIFLTNIHKIKPRLKVL
;
A
#
# COMPACT_ATOMS: atom_id res chain seq x y z
N MET A 1 -11.30 -17.11 4.66
CA MET A 1 -10.55 -16.59 3.51
C MET A 1 -9.28 -17.40 3.35
N SER A 2 -9.21 -18.22 2.31
CA SER A 2 -7.99 -18.87 1.81
C SER A 2 -7.56 -18.21 0.51
N PHE A 3 -6.26 -18.22 0.21
CA PHE A 3 -5.69 -17.63 -1.00
C PHE A 3 -4.52 -18.46 -1.54
N LYS A 4 -4.47 -18.67 -2.87
CA LYS A 4 -3.31 -19.24 -3.59
C LYS A 4 -3.08 -18.50 -4.90
N LEU A 5 -1.84 -18.07 -5.16
CA LEU A 5 -1.40 -17.65 -6.49
C LEU A 5 -1.03 -18.90 -7.30
N LEU A 6 -1.82 -19.27 -8.31
CA LEU A 6 -1.70 -20.56 -8.99
C LEU A 6 -0.65 -20.54 -10.10
N ALA A 7 -0.70 -19.55 -10.98
CA ALA A 7 0.22 -19.44 -12.10
C ALA A 7 0.32 -18.01 -12.66
N LEU A 8 1.43 -17.76 -13.35
CA LEU A 8 1.67 -16.57 -14.18
C LEU A 8 1.97 -17.04 -15.62
N ARG A 9 1.38 -16.39 -16.62
CA ARG A 9 1.60 -16.73 -18.03
C ARG A 9 1.90 -15.47 -18.83
N PRO A 10 3.16 -15.20 -19.22
CA PRO A 10 3.44 -14.18 -20.23
C PRO A 10 2.76 -14.59 -21.55
N LEU A 11 2.09 -13.66 -22.21
CA LEU A 11 1.45 -13.88 -23.50
C LEU A 11 2.35 -13.40 -24.64
N ASP A 12 2.00 -13.78 -25.86
CA ASP A 12 2.66 -13.27 -27.06
C ASP A 12 2.67 -11.72 -27.10
N GLY A 13 3.81 -11.17 -27.49
CA GLY A 13 4.04 -9.74 -27.57
C GLY A 13 4.24 -9.07 -26.22
N CYS A 14 4.44 -9.83 -25.14
CA CYS A 14 4.80 -9.29 -23.84
C CYS A 14 6.17 -8.60 -23.92
N ASN A 15 6.34 -7.55 -23.13
CA ASN A 15 7.54 -6.73 -23.11
C ASN A 15 8.78 -7.58 -22.79
N GLU A 16 9.68 -7.69 -23.77
CA GLU A 16 10.87 -8.55 -23.75
C GLU A 16 11.76 -8.32 -22.51
N LYS A 17 11.75 -7.10 -21.96
CA LYS A 17 12.48 -6.76 -20.74
C LYS A 17 12.11 -7.69 -19.57
N PHE A 18 10.84 -8.04 -19.44
CA PHE A 18 10.32 -8.88 -18.36
C PHE A 18 10.31 -10.37 -18.73
N LEU A 19 10.75 -10.73 -19.95
CA LEU A 19 10.78 -12.10 -20.44
C LEU A 19 12.17 -12.74 -20.39
N LYS A 20 13.12 -12.15 -19.65
CA LYS A 20 14.49 -12.68 -19.61
C LYS A 20 14.53 -14.13 -19.10
N ASN A 21 14.74 -15.08 -20.02
CA ASN A 21 14.66 -16.53 -19.82
C ASN A 21 13.26 -17.07 -19.51
N LEU A 22 12.22 -16.30 -19.81
CA LEU A 22 10.84 -16.77 -19.84
C LEU A 22 10.43 -17.02 -21.30
N GLU A 23 9.82 -18.16 -21.52
CA GLU A 23 9.10 -18.53 -22.74
C GLU A 23 7.67 -17.93 -22.74
N GLU A 24 7.29 -17.29 -23.84
CA GLU A 24 5.92 -16.80 -24.08
C GLU A 24 4.91 -17.96 -24.12
N ASN A 25 3.68 -17.66 -23.72
CA ASN A 25 2.55 -18.59 -23.58
C ASN A 25 2.78 -19.76 -22.62
N ARG A 26 3.91 -19.81 -21.92
CA ARG A 26 4.20 -20.81 -20.90
C ARG A 26 3.46 -20.52 -19.60
N ILE A 27 2.79 -21.54 -19.05
CA ILE A 27 2.13 -21.43 -17.75
C ILE A 27 3.16 -21.74 -16.66
N TYR A 28 3.66 -20.71 -15.98
CA TYR A 28 4.56 -20.84 -14.84
C TYR A 28 3.74 -21.06 -13.57
N GLN A 29 3.68 -22.32 -13.14
CA GLN A 29 2.88 -22.74 -11.98
C GLN A 29 3.65 -22.53 -10.68
N PHE A 30 2.94 -22.12 -9.63
CA PHE A 30 3.49 -22.02 -8.28
C PHE A 30 3.09 -23.21 -7.38
N TYR A 31 2.12 -24.02 -7.82
CA TYR A 31 1.64 -25.21 -7.13
C TYR A 31 1.55 -26.39 -8.10
N ASN A 32 2.14 -27.52 -7.73
CA ASN A 32 2.14 -28.74 -8.55
C ASN A 32 0.81 -29.52 -8.49
N ASP A 33 -0.05 -29.19 -7.52
CA ASP A 33 -1.35 -29.82 -7.32
C ASP A 33 -2.37 -29.42 -8.39
N TYR A 34 -2.06 -28.40 -9.18
CA TYR A 34 -2.97 -27.87 -10.20
C TYR A 34 -2.52 -28.33 -11.58
N THR A 35 -3.45 -28.80 -12.40
CA THR A 35 -3.20 -29.16 -13.79
C THR A 35 -4.08 -28.31 -14.70
N PHE A 36 -3.47 -27.70 -15.72
CA PHE A 36 -4.13 -26.79 -16.64
C PHE A 36 -4.50 -27.53 -17.94
N HIS A 37 -5.76 -27.40 -18.36
CA HIS A 37 -6.30 -28.09 -19.52
C HIS A 37 -6.88 -27.11 -20.55
N ASP A 38 -6.69 -27.43 -21.83
CA ASP A 38 -7.43 -26.85 -22.95
C ASP A 38 -8.58 -27.79 -23.37
N GLU A 39 -9.14 -27.58 -24.55
CA GLU A 39 -10.18 -28.45 -25.12
C GLU A 39 -9.68 -29.86 -25.50
N ASN A 40 -8.38 -30.02 -25.73
CA ASN A 40 -7.75 -31.24 -26.19
C ASN A 40 -7.08 -32.04 -25.07
N GLY A 41 -7.03 -31.51 -23.84
CA GLY A 41 -6.49 -32.17 -22.66
C GLY A 41 -5.50 -31.31 -21.89
N VAL A 42 -4.46 -31.93 -21.31
CA VAL A 42 -3.45 -31.22 -20.52
C VAL A 42 -2.57 -30.35 -21.41
N ILE A 43 -2.39 -29.08 -21.06
CA ILE A 43 -1.47 -28.18 -21.77
C ILE A 43 -0.03 -28.53 -21.39
N LYS A 44 0.74 -29.05 -22.36
CA LYS A 44 2.16 -29.45 -22.17
C LYS A 44 3.14 -28.73 -23.09
N GLU A 45 2.62 -28.17 -24.18
CA GLU A 45 3.42 -27.48 -25.19
C GLU A 45 3.28 -25.98 -24.98
N PHE A 46 4.41 -25.29 -25.04
CA PHE A 46 4.52 -23.86 -24.81
C PHE A 46 5.35 -23.23 -25.93
N GLY A 47 5.44 -21.91 -25.93
CA GLY A 47 6.14 -21.15 -26.94
C GLY A 47 5.22 -20.18 -27.69
N LYS A 48 5.85 -19.31 -28.47
CA LYS A 48 5.21 -18.18 -29.14
C LYS A 48 4.01 -18.60 -30.01
N ASP A 49 4.15 -19.69 -30.76
CA ASP A 49 3.11 -20.20 -31.66
C ASP A 49 2.15 -21.21 -31.00
N ASN A 50 2.33 -21.49 -29.70
CA ASN A 50 1.63 -22.55 -28.97
C ASN A 50 0.68 -22.00 -27.90
N TYR A 51 -0.03 -20.91 -28.19
CA TYR A 51 -1.07 -20.43 -27.30
C TYR A 51 -2.28 -21.39 -27.28
N LYS A 52 -2.51 -22.00 -26.12
CA LYS A 52 -3.70 -22.81 -25.80
C LYS A 52 -4.52 -22.14 -24.73
N GLU A 53 -5.81 -21.93 -24.97
CA GLU A 53 -6.72 -21.30 -24.00
C GLU A 53 -7.02 -22.28 -22.85
N VAL A 54 -6.85 -21.83 -21.60
CA VAL A 54 -7.17 -22.64 -20.43
C VAL A 54 -8.69 -22.71 -20.29
N LYS A 55 -9.26 -23.92 -20.33
CA LYS A 55 -10.70 -24.17 -20.13
C LYS A 55 -10.99 -24.75 -18.75
N LYS A 56 -10.14 -25.67 -18.28
CA LYS A 56 -10.30 -26.34 -16.98
C LYS A 56 -8.99 -26.29 -16.20
N ILE A 57 -9.11 -26.13 -14.88
CA ILE A 57 -8.01 -26.35 -13.94
C ILE A 57 -8.45 -27.45 -12.98
N GLU A 58 -7.67 -28.52 -12.92
CA GLU A 58 -7.92 -29.66 -12.04
C GLU A 58 -7.01 -29.56 -10.81
N TYR A 59 -7.60 -29.71 -9.62
CA TYR A 59 -6.87 -29.76 -8.36
C TYR A 59 -6.76 -31.21 -7.88
N LYS A 60 -5.55 -31.66 -7.64
CA LYS A 60 -5.23 -32.95 -7.03
C LYS A 60 -4.27 -32.71 -5.88
N GLU A 61 -4.80 -32.80 -4.67
CA GLU A 61 -4.06 -32.65 -3.43
C GLU A 61 -2.87 -33.64 -3.37
N THR A 62 -1.64 -33.12 -3.31
CA THR A 62 -0.43 -33.95 -3.08
C THR A 62 0.10 -33.82 -1.66
N VAL A 63 -0.29 -32.75 -0.96
CA VAL A 63 0.02 -32.48 0.45
C VAL A 63 -1.26 -32.01 1.16
N PRO A 64 -1.43 -32.26 2.47
CA PRO A 64 -2.61 -31.81 3.20
C PRO A 64 -2.88 -30.31 2.99
N ALA A 65 -4.12 -29.95 2.66
CA ALA A 65 -4.52 -28.59 2.37
C ALA A 65 -4.35 -27.63 3.56
N ASP A 66 -4.30 -28.16 4.78
CA ASP A 66 -4.14 -27.45 6.04
C ASP A 66 -2.72 -27.57 6.63
N LEU A 67 -1.74 -28.06 5.86
CA LEU A 67 -0.37 -28.35 6.33
C LEU A 67 0.30 -27.17 7.07
N TYR A 68 0.03 -25.94 6.64
CA TYR A 68 0.61 -24.73 7.23
C TYR A 68 -0.40 -23.91 8.03
N ASP A 69 -1.66 -24.35 8.14
CA ASP A 69 -2.70 -23.59 8.80
C ASP A 69 -2.40 -23.39 10.29
N GLN A 70 -2.70 -22.19 10.79
CA GLN A 70 -2.53 -21.86 12.20
C GLN A 70 -3.88 -21.43 12.80
N GLY A 71 -4.62 -22.40 13.34
CA GLY A 71 -5.95 -22.19 13.90
C GLY A 71 -6.92 -21.65 12.84
N ASN A 72 -7.34 -20.40 12.98
CA ASN A 72 -8.25 -19.75 12.03
C ASN A 72 -7.52 -19.06 10.85
N LEU A 73 -6.18 -19.01 10.88
CA LEU A 73 -5.38 -18.42 9.80
C LEU A 73 -5.02 -19.49 8.77
N LYS A 74 -5.50 -19.30 7.54
CA LYS A 74 -5.20 -20.18 6.40
C LYS A 74 -3.89 -19.75 5.74
N ILE A 75 -2.91 -20.65 5.64
CA ILE A 75 -1.57 -20.33 5.16
C ILE A 75 -1.20 -21.28 4.01
N ASN A 76 -0.70 -20.71 2.92
CA ASN A 76 -0.16 -21.48 1.80
C ASN A 76 1.29 -21.04 1.54
N VAL A 77 2.16 -22.01 1.28
CA VAL A 77 3.58 -21.78 1.01
C VAL A 77 3.94 -22.45 -0.32
N SER A 78 4.56 -21.68 -1.22
CA SER A 78 5.12 -22.16 -2.47
C SER A 78 6.57 -21.71 -2.63
N ALA A 79 7.33 -22.40 -3.47
CA ALA A 79 8.73 -22.08 -3.74
C ALA A 79 9.05 -22.16 -5.24
N ILE A 80 9.74 -21.15 -5.76
CA ILE A 80 10.25 -21.13 -7.13
C ILE A 80 11.72 -21.54 -7.10
N VAL A 81 12.01 -22.74 -7.59
CA VAL A 81 13.37 -23.32 -7.57
C VAL A 81 13.85 -23.56 -9.01
N GLY A 82 15.13 -23.28 -9.27
CA GLY A 82 15.71 -23.44 -10.59
C GLY A 82 17.17 -23.00 -10.63
N LYS A 83 17.89 -23.39 -11.67
CA LYS A 83 19.31 -23.03 -11.88
C LYS A 83 19.47 -21.51 -12.06
N ASN A 84 20.67 -21.00 -11.87
CA ASN A 84 20.97 -19.60 -12.18
C ASN A 84 20.66 -19.31 -13.65
N GLY A 85 19.99 -18.18 -13.90
CA GLY A 85 19.53 -17.83 -15.25
C GLY A 85 18.23 -18.51 -15.70
N SER A 86 17.53 -19.30 -14.88
CA SER A 86 16.28 -19.96 -15.28
C SER A 86 15.02 -19.07 -15.28
N GLY A 87 15.18 -17.74 -15.27
CA GLY A 87 14.04 -16.80 -15.30
C GLY A 87 13.29 -16.56 -13.98
N LYS A 88 13.76 -17.09 -12.84
CA LYS A 88 13.07 -16.93 -11.53
C LYS A 88 12.80 -15.46 -11.16
N SER A 89 13.82 -14.60 -11.26
CA SER A 89 13.68 -13.17 -10.96
C SER A 89 12.78 -12.46 -11.97
N ALA A 90 12.91 -12.80 -13.25
CA ALA A 90 12.06 -12.26 -14.32
C ALA A 90 10.58 -12.57 -14.08
N LEU A 91 10.27 -13.78 -13.56
CA LEU A 91 8.90 -14.16 -13.21
C LEU A 91 8.32 -13.26 -12.11
N VAL A 92 9.12 -12.93 -11.09
CA VAL A 92 8.72 -12.01 -10.01
C VAL A 92 8.62 -10.58 -10.53
N GLU A 93 9.56 -10.13 -11.36
CA GLU A 93 9.54 -8.81 -11.99
C GLU A 93 8.32 -8.60 -12.88
N LEU A 94 7.93 -9.61 -13.66
CA LEU A 94 6.71 -9.59 -14.47
C LEU A 94 5.46 -9.47 -13.58
N LEU A 95 5.40 -10.20 -12.46
CA LEU A 95 4.33 -10.08 -11.48
C LEU A 95 4.26 -8.66 -10.90
N ILE A 96 5.40 -8.05 -10.55
CA ILE A 96 5.48 -6.66 -10.06
C ILE A 96 4.94 -5.70 -11.12
N ALA A 97 5.42 -5.81 -12.37
CA ALA A 97 5.01 -4.94 -13.47
C ALA A 97 3.51 -5.05 -13.76
N PHE A 98 2.98 -6.27 -13.72
CA PHE A 98 1.55 -6.53 -13.88
C PHE A 98 0.71 -5.86 -12.80
N ILE A 99 1.07 -6.04 -11.51
CA ILE A 99 0.32 -5.44 -10.41
C ILE A 99 0.45 -3.91 -10.41
N ASN A 100 1.61 -3.37 -10.81
CA ASN A 100 1.78 -1.93 -11.03
C ASN A 100 0.82 -1.40 -12.11
N ASN A 101 0.74 -2.04 -13.27
CA ASN A 101 -0.19 -1.63 -14.33
C ASN A 101 -1.64 -1.73 -13.88
N LEU A 102 -1.99 -2.81 -13.18
CA LEU A 102 -3.32 -3.00 -12.62
C LEU A 102 -3.66 -1.85 -11.65
N SER A 103 -2.72 -1.50 -10.77
CA SER A 103 -2.86 -0.37 -9.84
C SER A 103 -3.02 0.97 -10.57
N ARG A 104 -2.26 1.18 -11.65
CA ARG A 104 -2.31 2.40 -12.45
C ARG A 104 -3.66 2.58 -13.16
N LEU A 105 -4.20 1.48 -13.69
CA LEU A 105 -5.48 1.45 -14.41
C LEU A 105 -6.66 1.57 -13.44
N GLY A 106 -6.57 0.95 -12.26
CA GLY A 106 -7.53 1.15 -11.17
C GLY A 106 -7.51 2.55 -10.52
N GLU A 107 -6.73 3.48 -11.08
CA GLU A 107 -6.54 4.85 -10.56
C GLU A 107 -6.14 4.90 -9.08
N PHE A 108 -5.40 3.89 -8.63
CA PHE A 108 -4.83 3.92 -7.29
C PHE A 108 -3.82 5.06 -7.17
N GLN A 109 -3.74 5.63 -5.98
CA GLN A 109 -2.92 6.79 -5.70
C GLN A 109 -1.85 6.40 -4.69
N VAL A 110 -0.62 6.86 -4.93
CA VAL A 110 0.45 6.73 -3.96
C VAL A 110 0.54 8.05 -3.17
N ASN A 111 0.30 7.98 -1.87
CA ASN A 111 0.38 9.14 -0.99
C ASN A 111 1.78 9.27 -0.38
N PHE A 112 2.73 9.83 -1.12
CA PHE A 112 4.03 10.18 -0.56
C PHE A 112 3.94 11.33 0.43
N ASP A 113 4.99 11.51 1.25
CA ASP A 113 5.10 12.51 2.32
C ASP A 113 5.11 13.94 1.78
N GLY A 114 4.00 14.41 1.20
CA GLY A 114 3.62 15.82 0.96
C GLY A 114 4.57 16.72 0.15
N TYR A 115 5.82 16.33 -0.10
CA TYR A 115 6.89 17.17 -0.66
C TYR A 115 7.71 16.49 -1.74
N ASP A 116 7.99 15.20 -1.57
CA ASP A 116 8.80 14.46 -2.54
C ASP A 116 8.01 14.28 -3.82
N ASP A 117 8.75 14.34 -4.93
CA ASP A 117 8.22 14.46 -6.29
C ASP A 117 7.05 13.51 -6.57
N PHE A 118 6.17 13.91 -7.49
CA PHE A 118 5.02 13.12 -7.91
C PHE A 118 5.47 11.79 -8.51
N ILE A 119 5.83 10.84 -7.67
CA ILE A 119 6.09 9.47 -8.06
C ILE A 119 4.71 8.88 -8.27
N LYS A 120 4.24 9.00 -9.49
CA LYS A 120 3.01 8.37 -9.96
C LYS A 120 3.35 6.94 -10.34
N LEU A 121 2.37 6.06 -10.21
CA LEU A 121 2.42 4.78 -10.89
C LEU A 121 2.61 5.06 -12.39
N LEU A 122 3.68 4.50 -12.96
CA LEU A 122 3.95 4.62 -14.39
C LEU A 122 3.32 3.42 -15.07
N TYR A 123 2.63 3.67 -16.19
CA TYR A 123 2.13 2.57 -17.01
C TYR A 123 3.29 1.97 -17.81
N ILE A 124 3.42 0.65 -17.79
CA ILE A 124 4.45 -0.09 -18.48
C ILE A 124 3.83 -0.70 -19.73
N ASN A 125 4.35 -0.35 -20.91
CA ASN A 125 3.79 -0.84 -22.17
C ASN A 125 4.02 -2.35 -22.33
N LYS A 126 3.03 -3.01 -22.96
CA LYS A 126 3.05 -4.41 -23.39
C LYS A 126 3.26 -5.42 -22.26
N ILE A 127 2.69 -5.18 -21.07
CA ILE A 127 2.58 -6.23 -20.05
C ILE A 127 1.42 -7.17 -20.42
N ASN A 128 1.64 -7.98 -21.46
CA ASN A 128 0.68 -8.96 -21.94
C ASN A 128 0.83 -10.24 -21.10
N CYS A 129 -0.09 -10.47 -20.17
CA CYS A 129 0.07 -11.53 -19.19
C CYS A 129 -1.27 -12.02 -18.61
N GLU A 130 -1.30 -13.27 -18.15
CA GLU A 130 -2.39 -13.84 -17.38
C GLU A 130 -1.91 -14.22 -15.97
N ILE A 131 -2.72 -13.88 -14.96
CA ILE A 131 -2.56 -14.38 -13.60
C ILE A 131 -3.73 -15.29 -13.27
N PHE A 132 -3.42 -16.47 -12.73
CA PHE A 132 -4.39 -17.40 -12.18
C PHE A 132 -4.23 -17.44 -10.67
N TYR A 133 -5.32 -17.26 -9.94
CA TYR A 133 -5.32 -17.30 -8.48
C TYR A 133 -6.63 -17.87 -7.94
N GLU A 134 -6.60 -18.37 -6.71
CA GLU A 134 -7.74 -18.94 -6.01
C GLU A 134 -8.01 -18.11 -4.74
N ILE A 135 -9.27 -17.75 -4.53
CA ILE A 135 -9.77 -17.15 -3.28
C ILE A 135 -10.98 -17.97 -2.84
N ASP A 136 -10.94 -18.51 -1.62
CA ASP A 136 -12.04 -19.30 -1.03
C ASP A 136 -12.60 -20.37 -2.00
N SER A 137 -11.70 -21.16 -2.59
CA SER A 137 -12.02 -22.24 -3.54
C SER A 137 -12.61 -21.79 -4.88
N VAL A 138 -12.62 -20.49 -5.14
CA VAL A 138 -12.98 -19.91 -6.43
C VAL A 138 -11.73 -19.52 -7.20
N ILE A 139 -11.59 -20.07 -8.40
CA ILE A 139 -10.50 -19.75 -9.30
C ILE A 139 -10.86 -18.55 -10.18
N TYR A 140 -9.93 -17.61 -10.25
CA TYR A 140 -9.99 -16.42 -11.06
C TYR A 140 -8.82 -16.39 -12.05
N GLN A 141 -9.08 -15.85 -13.23
CA GLN A 141 -8.08 -15.51 -14.24
C GLN A 141 -8.18 -14.02 -14.51
N LEU A 142 -7.08 -13.29 -14.32
CA LEU A 142 -6.92 -11.90 -14.72
C LEU A 142 -6.01 -11.84 -15.94
N ARG A 143 -6.55 -11.45 -17.09
CA ARG A 143 -5.82 -11.31 -18.35
C ARG A 143 -5.65 -9.83 -18.65
N MET A 144 -4.41 -9.39 -18.84
CA MET A 144 -4.06 -8.06 -19.34
C MET A 144 -3.37 -8.21 -20.69
N PHE A 145 -3.83 -7.48 -21.70
CA PHE A 145 -3.15 -7.42 -23.00
C PHE A 145 -3.33 -6.05 -23.66
N GLU A 146 -2.31 -5.63 -24.38
CA GLU A 146 -2.27 -4.35 -25.10
C GLU A 146 -2.29 -4.59 -26.61
N SER A 147 -3.33 -4.09 -27.26
CA SER A 147 -3.44 -4.01 -28.73
C SER A 147 -3.43 -2.54 -29.17
N GLU A 148 -4.57 -1.99 -29.58
CA GLU A 148 -4.77 -0.53 -29.74
C GLU A 148 -5.07 0.17 -28.40
N LYS A 149 -5.64 -0.58 -27.45
CA LYS A 149 -5.94 -0.16 -26.08
C LYS A 149 -5.57 -1.28 -25.12
N VAL A 150 -5.45 -0.94 -23.85
CA VAL A 150 -5.26 -1.92 -22.77
C VAL A 150 -6.60 -2.59 -22.48
N ASN A 151 -6.60 -3.92 -22.48
CA ASN A 151 -7.77 -4.72 -22.14
C ASN A 151 -7.47 -5.53 -20.88
N ILE A 152 -8.39 -5.47 -19.90
CA ILE A 152 -8.34 -6.30 -18.69
C ILE A 152 -9.61 -7.14 -18.61
N TRP A 153 -9.45 -8.46 -18.57
CA TRP A 153 -10.56 -9.39 -18.36
C TRP A 153 -10.38 -10.14 -17.06
N ILE A 154 -11.45 -10.21 -16.27
CA ILE A 154 -11.53 -11.11 -15.13
C ILE A 154 -12.57 -12.16 -15.39
N LEU A 155 -12.09 -13.38 -15.37
CA LEU A 155 -12.88 -14.55 -15.61
C LEU A 155 -12.92 -15.38 -14.34
N LYS A 156 -14.11 -15.80 -13.94
CA LYS A 156 -14.32 -16.75 -12.86
C LYS A 156 -14.52 -18.13 -13.46
N LEU A 157 -13.88 -19.15 -12.91
CA LEU A 157 -14.12 -20.53 -13.31
C LEU A 157 -15.48 -20.98 -12.75
N ILE A 158 -16.44 -21.25 -13.64
CA ILE A 158 -17.80 -21.68 -13.32
C ILE A 158 -18.16 -22.85 -14.24
N ASP A 159 -18.55 -23.99 -13.64
CA ASP A 159 -18.94 -25.21 -14.36
C ASP A 159 -17.89 -25.68 -15.39
N GLY A 160 -16.61 -25.54 -15.05
CA GLY A 160 -15.50 -25.95 -15.93
C GLY A 160 -15.23 -25.01 -17.11
N SER A 161 -15.73 -23.78 -17.07
CA SER A 161 -15.46 -22.74 -18.08
C SER A 161 -15.21 -21.39 -17.43
N PHE A 162 -14.28 -20.62 -17.98
CA PHE A 162 -14.03 -19.24 -17.56
C PHE A 162 -15.11 -18.31 -18.12
N LYS A 163 -15.88 -17.68 -17.22
CA LYS A 163 -16.95 -16.74 -17.57
C LYS A 163 -16.60 -15.34 -17.07
N ALA A 164 -16.88 -14.32 -17.89
CA ALA A 164 -16.68 -12.92 -17.51
C ALA A 164 -17.43 -12.61 -16.21
N PHE A 165 -16.70 -12.05 -15.25
CA PHE A 165 -17.19 -11.89 -13.88
C PHE A 165 -17.66 -10.45 -13.59
N ILE A 166 -16.93 -9.40 -14.00
CA ILE A 166 -17.25 -7.98 -13.69
C ILE A 166 -16.75 -7.02 -14.79
N ASP A 167 -17.45 -5.89 -14.98
CA ASP A 167 -17.26 -4.86 -16.02
C ASP A 167 -16.69 -3.50 -15.51
N LYS A 168 -16.33 -3.37 -14.22
CA LYS A 168 -15.77 -2.13 -13.62
C LYS A 168 -14.41 -2.34 -12.96
N GLU A 169 -13.37 -1.73 -13.54
CA GLU A 169 -11.94 -1.95 -13.26
C GLU A 169 -11.48 -1.70 -11.80
N LYS A 170 -12.01 -0.69 -11.10
CA LYS A 170 -11.53 -0.35 -9.75
C LYS A 170 -12.06 -1.25 -8.63
N LYS A 171 -13.39 -1.46 -8.59
CA LYS A 171 -14.03 -2.38 -7.62
C LYS A 171 -13.47 -3.79 -7.71
N ILE A 172 -13.12 -4.19 -8.94
CA ILE A 172 -12.45 -5.44 -9.23
C ILE A 172 -11.19 -5.64 -8.37
N ILE A 173 -10.32 -4.64 -8.30
CA ILE A 173 -9.04 -4.76 -7.61
C ILE A 173 -9.27 -4.71 -6.10
N GLU A 174 -10.17 -3.84 -5.64
CA GLU A 174 -10.49 -3.67 -4.22
C GLU A 174 -11.22 -4.89 -3.62
N GLU A 175 -12.11 -5.54 -4.37
CA GLU A 175 -12.97 -6.62 -3.86
C GLU A 175 -12.47 -8.03 -4.24
N PHE A 176 -11.73 -8.18 -5.36
CA PHE A 176 -11.42 -9.50 -5.95
C PHE A 176 -9.94 -9.72 -6.29
N PHE A 177 -9.05 -8.79 -5.95
CA PHE A 177 -7.61 -9.00 -6.09
C PHE A 177 -6.92 -9.09 -4.73
N PHE A 178 -5.72 -9.64 -4.71
CA PHE A 178 -4.95 -9.85 -3.48
C PHE A 178 -3.91 -8.76 -3.27
N TYR A 179 -3.57 -8.50 -2.01
CA TYR A 179 -2.46 -7.62 -1.64
C TYR A 179 -1.13 -8.39 -1.67
N THR A 180 -0.09 -7.75 -2.19
CA THR A 180 1.24 -8.35 -2.32
C THR A 180 2.28 -7.55 -1.53
N SER A 181 3.05 -8.22 -0.68
CA SER A 181 4.23 -7.63 -0.02
C SER A 181 5.48 -8.38 -0.47
N ILE A 182 6.38 -7.69 -1.15
CA ILE A 182 7.64 -8.26 -1.63
C ILE A 182 8.76 -7.78 -0.73
N ILE A 183 9.54 -8.72 -0.19
CA ILE A 183 10.68 -8.44 0.68
C ILE A 183 11.96 -8.79 -0.07
N ASN A 184 12.77 -7.78 -0.39
CA ASN A 184 14.03 -7.94 -1.10
C ASN A 184 15.14 -7.03 -0.55
N TYR A 185 16.06 -7.62 0.23
CA TYR A 185 17.23 -6.96 0.81
C TYR A 185 18.46 -6.93 -0.11
N SER A 186 18.35 -7.38 -1.37
CA SER A 186 19.45 -7.28 -2.33
C SER A 186 19.69 -5.82 -2.72
N TYR A 187 20.89 -5.31 -2.44
CA TYR A 187 21.30 -3.95 -2.81
C TYR A 187 21.23 -3.68 -4.32
N TRP A 188 21.45 -4.70 -5.14
CA TRP A 188 21.52 -4.58 -6.61
C TRP A 188 20.16 -4.77 -7.30
N ALA A 189 19.14 -5.23 -6.60
CA ALA A 189 17.82 -5.44 -7.19
C ALA A 189 16.99 -4.15 -7.15
N TYR A 190 16.12 -3.97 -8.16
CA TYR A 190 15.06 -2.95 -8.16
C TYR A 190 15.56 -1.50 -8.02
N ASN A 191 16.72 -1.20 -8.62
CA ASN A 191 17.23 0.15 -8.68
C ASN A 191 16.48 0.95 -9.77
N SER A 192 15.79 2.02 -9.39
CA SER A 192 15.01 2.83 -10.33
C SER A 192 15.86 3.64 -11.31
N LEU A 193 17.14 3.80 -11.02
CA LEU A 193 18.08 4.48 -11.93
C LEU A 193 18.50 3.56 -13.08
N ASP A 194 18.22 2.25 -12.98
CA ASP A 194 18.44 1.32 -14.07
C ASP A 194 17.41 1.59 -15.18
N GLU A 195 17.85 1.46 -16.44
CA GLU A 195 17.03 1.79 -17.60
C GLU A 195 15.68 1.04 -17.61
N GLY A 196 14.57 1.80 -17.63
CA GLY A 196 13.19 1.31 -17.63
C GLY A 196 12.68 0.72 -16.31
N TYR A 197 13.39 0.94 -15.18
CA TYR A 197 12.96 0.54 -13.83
C TYR A 197 12.44 1.70 -13.00
N ASP A 198 12.29 2.88 -13.60
CA ASP A 198 11.72 4.08 -13.01
C ASP A 198 10.35 3.85 -12.35
N PHE A 199 9.53 2.95 -12.90
CA PHE A 199 8.21 2.62 -12.34
C PHE A 199 8.26 2.05 -10.90
N ILE A 200 9.35 1.39 -10.52
CA ILE A 200 9.50 0.72 -9.22
C ILE A 200 9.49 1.72 -8.06
N ASN A 201 9.92 2.95 -8.32
CA ASN A 201 9.98 4.01 -7.31
C ASN A 201 8.64 4.21 -6.60
N ALA A 202 7.53 4.11 -7.36
CA ALA A 202 6.17 4.26 -6.83
C ALA A 202 5.79 3.16 -5.83
N LEU A 203 6.50 2.04 -5.83
CA LEU A 203 6.19 0.84 -5.06
C LEU A 203 6.99 0.76 -3.74
N PHE A 204 8.02 1.60 -3.58
CA PHE A 204 8.78 1.79 -2.34
C PHE A 204 8.19 2.94 -1.51
N HIS A 205 6.95 2.82 -1.04
CA HIS A 205 6.35 3.84 -0.18
C HIS A 205 6.36 3.42 1.30
N LYS A 206 6.78 4.37 2.16
CA LYS A 206 6.91 4.19 3.61
C LYS A 206 5.55 4.18 4.34
N ASN A 207 4.62 5.00 3.85
CA ASN A 207 3.32 5.26 4.46
C ASN A 207 2.20 4.77 3.54
N ASP A 208 1.08 4.35 4.13
CA ASP A 208 -0.13 3.93 3.40
C ASP A 208 0.11 2.81 2.39
N ALA A 209 1.02 1.88 2.72
CA ALA A 209 1.46 0.85 1.79
C ALA A 209 0.39 -0.13 1.32
N TYR A 210 -0.76 -0.11 1.97
CA TYR A 210 -1.97 -0.87 1.63
C TYR A 210 -2.82 -0.18 0.55
N GLN A 211 -2.50 1.05 0.15
CA GLN A 211 -3.32 1.78 -0.82
C GLN A 211 -3.19 1.24 -2.24
N ILE A 212 -2.05 0.68 -2.62
CA ILE A 212 -1.90 -0.07 -3.86
C ILE A 212 -1.77 -1.56 -3.52
N PRO A 213 -2.23 -2.50 -4.37
CA PRO A 213 -2.18 -3.94 -4.13
C PRO A 213 -0.75 -4.54 -4.12
N ILE A 214 0.30 -3.73 -4.07
CA ILE A 214 1.70 -4.18 -3.99
C ILE A 214 2.57 -3.20 -3.20
N VAL A 215 3.44 -3.71 -2.33
CA VAL A 215 4.53 -2.94 -1.72
C VAL A 215 5.86 -3.67 -1.88
N LEU A 216 6.92 -2.91 -2.13
CA LEU A 216 8.30 -3.39 -2.04
C LEU A 216 8.92 -2.93 -0.73
N ASN A 217 9.49 -3.89 0.01
CA ASN A 217 10.21 -3.68 1.27
C ASN A 217 11.61 -4.30 1.19
N PRO A 218 12.60 -3.76 1.93
CA PRO A 218 12.57 -2.56 2.77
C PRO A 218 12.37 -1.26 1.97
N TYR A 219 12.01 -0.17 2.66
CA TYR A 219 11.91 1.15 2.04
C TYR A 219 13.27 1.59 1.50
N ARG A 220 13.26 2.23 0.33
CA ARG A 220 14.47 2.70 -0.35
C ARG A 220 14.31 4.15 -0.78
N GLU A 221 15.35 4.95 -0.56
CA GLU A 221 15.39 6.37 -0.90
C GLU A 221 15.84 6.58 -2.35
N GLN A 222 15.76 7.84 -2.82
CA GLN A 222 16.26 8.27 -4.14
C GLN A 222 15.82 7.33 -5.26
N GLY A 223 14.51 7.12 -5.36
CA GLY A 223 13.97 6.32 -6.43
C GLY A 223 13.81 4.83 -6.11
N GLY A 224 14.38 4.31 -5.03
CA GLY A 224 14.54 2.86 -4.86
C GLY A 224 16.00 2.41 -4.82
N SER A 225 16.94 3.35 -4.91
CA SER A 225 18.36 3.08 -5.11
C SER A 225 19.14 2.92 -3.80
N ILE A 226 18.69 3.58 -2.73
CA ILE A 226 19.42 3.60 -1.45
C ILE A 226 18.64 2.84 -0.38
N LEU A 227 19.22 1.73 0.07
CA LEU A 227 18.78 1.04 1.27
C LEU A 227 19.56 1.55 2.49
N SER A 228 18.87 2.24 3.41
CA SER A 228 19.44 2.75 4.65
C SER A 228 19.11 1.83 5.83
N PRO A 229 20.11 1.15 6.44
CA PRO A 229 19.89 0.33 7.63
C PRO A 229 19.34 1.12 8.83
N ASP A 230 19.77 2.38 8.98
CA ASP A 230 19.30 3.25 10.07
C ASP A 230 17.82 3.58 9.92
N LYS A 231 17.36 3.91 8.71
CA LYS A 231 15.94 4.16 8.46
C LYS A 231 15.09 2.90 8.62
N GLU A 232 15.57 1.74 8.18
CA GLU A 232 14.85 0.48 8.40
C GLU A 232 14.72 0.15 9.89
N LYS A 233 15.78 0.43 10.67
CA LYS A 233 15.74 0.30 12.13
C LYS A 233 14.76 1.28 12.78
N GLU A 234 14.75 2.54 12.38
CA GLU A 234 13.76 3.53 12.84
C GLU A 234 12.32 3.07 12.53
N LEU A 235 12.08 2.61 11.30
CA LEU A 235 10.79 2.06 10.87
C LEU A 235 10.37 0.81 11.64
N ALA A 236 11.30 -0.08 11.95
CA ALA A 236 11.02 -1.24 12.79
C ALA A 236 10.69 -0.83 14.24
N GLN A 237 11.37 0.19 14.78
CA GLN A 237 11.08 0.75 16.09
C GLN A 237 9.70 1.42 16.15
N ASP A 238 9.34 2.18 15.11
CA ASP A 238 8.02 2.81 14.99
C ASP A 238 6.91 1.75 14.93
N ARG A 239 7.09 0.69 14.13
CA ARG A 239 6.14 -0.45 14.05
C ARG A 239 6.03 -1.19 15.38
N LEU A 240 7.14 -1.43 16.07
CA LEU A 240 7.12 -2.02 17.40
C LEU A 240 6.35 -1.13 18.38
N LEU A 241 6.64 0.17 18.42
CA LEU A 241 5.95 1.11 19.30
C LEU A 241 4.45 1.17 19.01
N PHE A 242 4.05 1.16 17.74
CA PHE A 242 2.65 1.09 17.31
C PHE A 242 1.96 -0.17 17.86
N ASN A 243 2.58 -1.34 17.70
CA ASN A 243 2.03 -2.60 18.19
C ASN A 243 1.92 -2.64 19.73
N LEU A 244 2.84 -1.97 20.44
CA LEU A 244 2.81 -1.90 21.91
C LEU A 244 1.78 -0.92 22.46
N LEU A 245 1.52 0.16 21.73
CA LEU A 245 0.64 1.26 22.15
C LEU A 245 -0.72 1.26 21.46
N LEU A 246 -1.06 0.19 20.73
CA LEU A 246 -2.31 0.10 20.01
C LEU A 246 -3.49 0.23 21.00
N PRO A 247 -4.36 1.23 20.84
CA PRO A 247 -5.49 1.45 21.75
C PRO A 247 -6.36 0.20 21.86
N GLY A 248 -6.71 -0.19 23.09
CA GLY A 248 -7.54 -1.38 23.36
C GLY A 248 -6.80 -2.72 23.34
N ASN A 249 -5.52 -2.76 22.94
CA ASN A 249 -4.72 -3.98 22.95
C ASN A 249 -3.24 -3.68 23.28
N ILE A 250 -3.00 -3.13 24.48
CA ILE A 250 -1.65 -2.88 24.99
C ILE A 250 -0.98 -4.24 25.22
N SER A 251 -0.09 -4.63 24.32
CA SER A 251 0.65 -5.88 24.50
C SER A 251 1.86 -5.65 25.40
N GLU A 252 1.88 -6.28 26.57
CA GLU A 252 3.09 -6.36 27.39
C GLU A 252 4.11 -7.38 26.83
N LYS A 253 3.71 -8.20 25.85
CA LYS A 253 4.54 -9.23 25.22
C LYS A 253 4.94 -8.80 23.81
N ILE A 254 6.23 -8.76 23.53
CA ILE A 254 6.77 -8.58 22.18
C ILE A 254 6.80 -9.94 21.48
N THR A 255 7.26 -10.97 22.19
CA THR A 255 7.28 -12.37 21.75
C THR A 255 6.85 -13.26 22.92
N GLU A 256 6.83 -14.59 22.73
CA GLU A 256 6.59 -15.52 23.84
C GLU A 256 7.62 -15.37 24.98
N SER A 257 8.86 -15.03 24.63
CA SER A 257 9.98 -14.90 25.57
C SER A 257 10.28 -13.47 26.01
N LEU A 258 9.84 -12.46 25.25
CA LEU A 258 10.17 -11.05 25.51
C LEU A 258 8.96 -10.26 26.00
N LYS A 259 9.13 -9.60 27.16
CA LYS A 259 8.16 -8.68 27.75
C LYS A 259 8.69 -7.26 27.81
N VAL A 260 7.80 -6.30 27.60
CA VAL A 260 8.08 -4.88 27.75
C VAL A 260 8.17 -4.55 29.24
N LYS A 261 9.31 -4.01 29.66
CA LYS A 261 9.51 -3.53 31.03
C LYS A 261 9.25 -2.03 31.19
N LYS A 262 9.69 -1.24 30.20
CA LYS A 262 9.63 0.23 30.23
C LYS A 262 9.70 0.79 28.81
N ILE A 263 8.92 1.83 28.54
CA ILE A 263 9.02 2.65 27.34
C ILE A 263 9.46 4.05 27.78
N LYS A 264 10.51 4.60 27.15
CA LYS A 264 10.99 5.97 27.40
C LYS A 264 10.76 6.77 26.13
N LEU A 265 9.85 7.75 26.19
CA LEU A 265 9.53 8.63 25.08
C LEU A 265 10.10 10.02 25.36
N LYS A 266 10.61 10.66 24.31
CA LYS A 266 11.07 12.04 24.34
C LYS A 266 10.29 12.81 23.30
N LEU A 267 9.63 13.89 23.72
CA LEU A 267 8.97 14.79 22.78
C LEU A 267 10.05 15.45 21.92
N LYS A 268 9.92 15.34 20.59
CA LYS A 268 10.74 16.11 19.66
C LYS A 268 10.33 17.58 19.75
N ASN A 269 11.31 18.48 19.79
CA ASN A 269 11.05 19.91 19.82
C ASN A 269 11.00 20.44 18.39
N ASP A 270 9.98 20.02 17.64
CA ASP A 270 9.80 20.38 16.24
C ASP A 270 8.94 21.64 16.13
N ASN A 271 9.30 22.55 15.22
CA ASN A 271 8.48 23.69 14.86
C ASN A 271 7.53 23.30 13.73
N PHE A 272 6.24 23.11 14.05
CA PHE A 272 5.26 22.73 13.03
C PHE A 272 5.03 23.83 11.98
N LEU A 273 5.26 25.10 12.30
CA LEU A 273 4.98 26.23 11.42
C LEU A 273 5.73 26.16 10.09
N ASP A 274 6.99 25.73 10.14
CA ASP A 274 7.88 25.67 8.97
C ASP A 274 7.72 24.35 8.20
N TYR A 275 6.88 23.42 8.69
CA TYR A 275 6.50 22.27 7.89
C TYR A 275 5.73 22.79 6.70
N LYS A 276 6.34 22.73 5.52
CA LYS A 276 5.64 22.58 4.24
C LYS A 276 4.55 21.53 4.46
N ILE A 277 3.35 21.62 3.89
CA ILE A 277 2.32 20.55 3.95
C ILE A 277 1.52 20.36 2.67
N TYR A 278 1.76 21.19 1.67
CA TYR A 278 1.07 21.12 0.39
C TYR A 278 1.95 21.68 -0.73
N ARG A 279 1.80 21.14 -1.94
CA ARG A 279 2.46 21.64 -3.15
C ARG A 279 1.39 22.09 -4.15
N LYS A 280 1.35 23.40 -4.43
CA LYS A 280 0.45 23.98 -5.44
C LYS A 280 1.13 23.95 -6.80
N ILE A 281 0.50 23.30 -7.78
CA ILE A 281 0.94 23.32 -9.18
C ILE A 281 0.14 24.40 -9.90
N LYS A 282 0.83 25.30 -10.61
CA LYS A 282 0.23 26.21 -11.58
C LYS A 282 0.71 25.79 -12.97
N PHE A 283 -0.23 25.45 -13.84
CA PHE A 283 0.05 25.26 -15.26
C PHE A 283 -0.03 26.63 -15.94
N SER A 284 1.10 27.13 -16.44
CA SER A 284 1.15 28.29 -17.33
C SER A 284 2.05 27.96 -18.51
N ASP A 285 1.58 28.26 -19.73
CA ASP A 285 2.24 28.12 -21.03
C ASP A 285 3.71 27.63 -20.99
N ASN A 286 3.87 26.31 -20.93
CA ASN A 286 5.12 25.55 -21.02
C ASN A 286 6.12 25.60 -19.84
N LYS A 287 5.70 25.98 -18.62
CA LYS A 287 6.50 25.72 -17.40
C LYS A 287 5.64 25.24 -16.23
N ASP A 288 6.01 24.07 -15.69
CA ASP A 288 5.48 23.56 -14.43
C ASP A 288 6.07 24.34 -13.25
N LEU A 289 5.35 25.36 -12.79
CA LEU A 289 5.70 26.09 -11.56
C LEU A 289 5.00 25.43 -10.38
N SER A 290 5.80 24.82 -9.51
CA SER A 290 5.30 24.27 -8.25
C SER A 290 5.76 25.10 -7.05
N SER A 291 4.83 25.54 -6.21
CA SER A 291 5.16 26.20 -4.94
C SER A 291 4.81 25.31 -3.76
N GLN A 292 5.74 25.17 -2.82
CA GLN A 292 5.51 24.49 -1.54
C GLN A 292 4.88 25.50 -0.57
N ILE A 293 3.82 25.09 0.12
CA ILE A 293 3.07 25.90 1.06
C ILE A 293 3.27 25.34 2.46
N GLU A 294 3.69 26.20 3.37
CA GLU A 294 3.91 25.92 4.78
C GLU A 294 2.62 25.84 5.58
N TYR A 295 2.64 25.05 6.64
CA TYR A 295 1.54 24.88 7.57
C TYR A 295 1.16 26.22 8.22
N SER A 296 2.13 27.11 8.47
CA SER A 296 1.88 28.49 8.93
C SER A 296 0.82 29.23 8.11
N ILE A 297 0.83 29.07 6.77
CA ILE A 297 -0.13 29.69 5.85
C ILE A 297 -1.52 29.08 6.04
N PHE A 298 -1.60 27.75 6.12
CA PHE A 298 -2.87 27.07 6.37
C PHE A 298 -3.44 27.39 7.74
N LYS A 299 -2.59 27.40 8.77
CA LYS A 299 -2.96 27.74 10.14
C LYS A 299 -3.56 29.15 10.21
N SER A 300 -2.95 30.10 9.51
CA SER A 300 -3.46 31.47 9.40
C SER A 300 -4.84 31.54 8.74
N GLY A 301 -5.09 30.75 7.68
CA GLY A 301 -6.42 30.66 7.06
C GLY A 301 -7.49 30.11 7.99
N ILE A 302 -7.15 29.05 8.74
CA ILE A 302 -8.01 28.44 9.77
C ILE A 302 -8.33 29.42 10.90
N ASP A 303 -7.33 30.17 11.37
CA ASP A 303 -7.49 31.14 12.44
C ASP A 303 -8.33 32.35 11.99
N ASN A 304 -8.11 32.87 10.78
CA ASN A 304 -8.91 33.94 10.20
C ASN A 304 -10.38 33.53 10.01
N ALA A 305 -10.63 32.24 9.76
CA ALA A 305 -11.98 31.67 9.69
C ALA A 305 -12.57 31.31 11.06
N ASN A 306 -11.83 31.54 12.17
CA ASN A 306 -12.20 31.17 13.54
C ASN A 306 -12.45 29.65 13.75
N GLN A 307 -11.83 28.79 12.94
CA GLN A 307 -12.11 27.35 12.94
C GLN A 307 -11.26 26.53 13.94
N THR A 308 -10.15 27.07 14.46
CA THR A 308 -9.26 26.34 15.38
C THR A 308 -10.00 25.78 16.60
N VAL A 309 -10.83 26.60 17.24
CA VAL A 309 -11.58 26.19 18.44
C VAL A 309 -12.63 25.13 18.11
N GLU A 310 -13.31 25.27 16.98
CA GLU A 310 -14.32 24.31 16.52
C GLU A 310 -13.70 22.93 16.24
N ILE A 311 -12.59 22.90 15.47
CA ILE A 311 -11.84 21.67 15.18
C ILE A 311 -11.43 20.98 16.47
N LEU A 312 -10.84 21.73 17.41
CA LEU A 312 -10.39 21.17 18.69
C LEU A 312 -11.56 20.67 19.55
N LYS A 313 -12.69 21.38 19.61
CA LYS A 313 -13.88 20.90 20.34
C LYS A 313 -14.34 19.54 19.83
N GLU A 314 -14.45 19.38 18.51
CA GLU A 314 -14.87 18.12 17.91
C GLU A 314 -13.85 17.00 18.16
N LEU A 315 -12.54 17.27 18.01
CA LEU A 315 -11.50 16.29 18.31
C LEU A 315 -11.50 15.90 19.78
N TYR A 316 -11.60 16.86 20.69
CA TYR A 316 -11.62 16.58 22.13
C TYR A 316 -12.82 15.71 22.50
N LYS A 317 -14.01 16.04 21.99
CA LYS A 317 -15.21 15.23 22.17
C LYS A 317 -15.03 13.82 21.62
N LYS A 318 -14.46 13.68 20.42
CA LYS A 318 -14.26 12.38 19.75
C LYS A 318 -13.34 11.45 20.55
N TYR A 319 -12.29 12.01 21.15
CA TYR A 319 -11.27 11.25 21.86
C TYR A 319 -11.42 11.27 23.39
N ASP A 320 -12.60 11.65 23.88
CA ASP A 320 -12.93 11.70 25.31
C ASP A 320 -11.91 12.52 26.14
N LEU A 321 -11.49 13.65 25.58
CA LEU A 321 -10.59 14.62 26.22
C LEU A 321 -11.40 15.71 26.92
N ASN A 322 -10.92 16.15 28.09
CA ASN A 322 -11.53 17.29 28.77
C ASN A 322 -11.15 18.61 28.05
N PHE A 323 -12.14 19.28 27.45
CA PHE A 323 -11.94 20.55 26.75
C PHE A 323 -11.50 21.70 27.66
N ASP A 324 -11.68 21.61 28.98
CA ASP A 324 -11.12 22.59 29.93
C ASP A 324 -9.58 22.69 29.83
N ASN A 325 -8.93 21.62 29.35
CA ASN A 325 -7.50 21.61 29.13
C ASN A 325 -7.06 22.47 27.94
N TYR A 326 -7.98 22.87 27.06
CA TYR A 326 -7.66 23.73 25.91
C TYR A 326 -6.92 25.01 26.32
N SER A 327 -7.35 25.64 27.41
CA SER A 327 -6.75 26.88 27.92
C SER A 327 -5.48 26.67 28.75
N ASN A 328 -5.07 25.42 28.97
CA ASN A 328 -3.89 25.09 29.76
C ASN A 328 -2.65 25.10 28.87
N LYS A 329 -1.66 25.95 29.19
CA LYS A 329 -0.39 26.04 28.45
C LYS A 329 0.33 24.70 28.23
N LYS A 330 0.13 23.72 29.11
CA LYS A 330 0.69 22.36 28.93
C LYS A 330 0.15 21.64 27.70
N TRP A 331 -1.04 22.02 27.24
CA TRP A 331 -1.74 21.44 26.09
C TRP A 331 -1.51 22.22 24.80
N ASP A 332 -0.83 23.37 24.81
CA ASP A 332 -0.58 24.18 23.60
C ASP A 332 0.05 23.34 22.49
N LYS A 333 1.09 22.56 22.81
CA LYS A 333 1.74 21.66 21.84
C LYS A 333 0.83 20.53 21.36
N VAL A 334 -0.06 20.05 22.22
CA VAL A 334 -1.04 19.01 21.86
C VAL A 334 -2.08 19.57 20.91
N ASN A 335 -2.63 20.74 21.25
CA ASN A 335 -3.58 21.48 20.43
C ASN A 335 -3.00 21.79 19.05
N GLU A 336 -1.77 22.31 19.03
CA GLU A 336 -1.06 22.60 17.79
C GLU A 336 -0.86 21.35 16.92
N TYR A 337 -0.46 20.24 17.53
CA TYR A 337 -0.31 18.96 16.82
C TYR A 337 -1.64 18.44 16.25
N LEU A 338 -2.74 18.55 17.01
CA LEU A 338 -4.08 18.13 16.57
C LEU A 338 -4.56 18.93 15.36
N VAL A 339 -4.38 20.26 15.39
CA VAL A 339 -4.68 21.13 14.25
C VAL A 339 -3.77 20.79 13.07
N PHE A 340 -2.45 20.74 13.28
CA PHE A 340 -1.47 20.36 12.27
C PHE A 340 -1.82 19.06 11.57
N LYS A 341 -2.17 18.00 12.32
CA LYS A 341 -2.56 16.72 11.75
C LYS A 341 -3.87 16.80 10.96
N SER A 342 -4.86 17.54 11.46
CA SER A 342 -6.13 17.72 10.77
C SER A 342 -5.92 18.39 9.41
N ILE A 343 -5.15 19.48 9.37
CA ILE A 343 -4.81 20.17 8.12
C ILE A 343 -4.00 19.25 7.20
N LYS A 344 -2.98 18.57 7.73
CA LYS A 344 -2.14 17.66 6.95
C LYS A 344 -2.94 16.53 6.29
N ILE A 345 -3.97 16.01 6.95
CA ILE A 345 -4.81 14.96 6.36
C ILE A 345 -5.64 15.53 5.21
N VAL A 346 -6.34 16.65 5.42
CA VAL A 346 -7.21 17.21 4.36
C VAL A 346 -6.45 17.78 3.17
N THR A 347 -5.19 18.19 3.35
CA THR A 347 -4.35 18.59 2.22
C THR A 347 -3.77 17.41 1.45
N ARG A 348 -3.55 16.26 2.12
CA ARG A 348 -2.84 15.11 1.56
C ARG A 348 -3.74 14.11 0.85
N TYR A 349 -4.90 13.78 1.42
CA TYR A 349 -5.76 12.75 0.85
C TYR A 349 -6.89 13.38 0.03
N LYS A 350 -6.97 13.00 -1.25
CA LYS A 350 -7.95 13.52 -2.21
C LYS A 350 -9.40 13.38 -1.71
N GLU A 351 -9.73 12.27 -1.07
CA GLU A 351 -11.06 12.01 -0.48
C GLU A 351 -11.48 13.02 0.60
N PHE A 352 -10.51 13.73 1.19
CA PHE A 352 -10.78 14.78 2.18
C PHE A 352 -10.64 16.20 1.62
N GLN A 353 -10.01 16.38 0.45
CA GLN A 353 -9.83 17.70 -0.18
C GLN A 353 -11.18 18.36 -0.54
N ASP A 354 -12.22 17.58 -0.79
CA ASP A 354 -13.57 18.10 -1.06
C ASP A 354 -14.12 18.94 0.10
N TYR A 355 -13.64 18.72 1.34
CA TYR A 355 -14.05 19.44 2.55
C TYR A 355 -13.15 20.63 2.89
N PHE A 356 -12.09 20.86 2.11
CA PHE A 356 -11.15 21.93 2.34
C PHE A 356 -11.12 22.89 1.15
N ASP A 357 -11.05 24.19 1.42
CA ASP A 357 -10.81 25.21 0.42
C ASP A 357 -9.30 25.46 0.36
N LEU A 358 -8.65 24.95 -0.68
CA LEU A 358 -7.20 25.08 -0.89
C LEU A 358 -6.79 26.49 -1.36
N GLU A 359 -7.73 27.37 -1.70
CA GLU A 359 -7.45 28.75 -2.08
C GLU A 359 -7.57 29.68 -0.88
N LYS A 360 -8.59 29.45 -0.04
CA LYS A 360 -8.82 30.22 1.21
C LYS A 360 -8.12 29.63 2.42
N TYR A 361 -7.59 28.42 2.29
CA TYR A 361 -6.90 27.66 3.33
C TYR A 361 -7.74 27.40 4.58
N HIS A 362 -9.02 27.08 4.40
CA HIS A 362 -9.94 26.77 5.50
C HIS A 362 -10.87 25.60 5.19
N PHE A 363 -11.55 25.05 6.20
CA PHE A 363 -12.58 24.03 5.98
C PHE A 363 -13.84 24.66 5.38
N LYS A 364 -14.49 23.95 4.44
CA LYS A 364 -15.79 24.33 3.89
C LYS A 364 -16.91 24.05 4.91
N GLU A 365 -18.08 24.67 4.74
CA GLU A 365 -19.21 24.50 5.67
C GLU A 365 -19.61 23.01 5.85
N LYS A 366 -20.05 22.64 7.08
CA LYS A 366 -20.46 21.27 7.49
C LYS A 366 -19.35 20.20 7.57
N TYR A 367 -18.08 20.60 7.73
CA TYR A 367 -16.95 19.67 7.94
C TYR A 367 -17.04 18.83 9.23
N ASN A 368 -17.78 19.30 10.26
CA ASN A 368 -17.91 18.66 11.57
C ASN A 368 -18.36 17.18 11.52
N ARG A 369 -19.16 16.78 10.51
CA ARG A 369 -19.67 15.40 10.39
C ARG A 369 -18.60 14.35 10.02
N LYS A 370 -17.39 14.76 9.62
CA LYS A 370 -16.32 13.83 9.20
C LYS A 370 -14.95 14.07 9.86
N ILE A 371 -14.81 15.04 10.78
CA ILE A 371 -13.64 15.08 11.70
C ILE A 371 -13.50 13.75 12.47
N GLU A 372 -14.62 13.04 12.62
CA GLU A 372 -14.68 11.67 13.15
C GLU A 372 -13.86 10.62 12.38
N MET A 373 -13.45 10.89 11.14
CA MET A 373 -12.73 9.95 10.27
C MET A 373 -11.20 9.99 10.45
N PHE A 374 -10.64 10.89 11.26
CA PHE A 374 -9.20 11.00 11.51
C PHE A 374 -8.64 9.92 12.46
N LYS A 375 -8.99 8.66 12.20
CA LYS A 375 -9.16 7.61 13.22
C LYS A 375 -7.86 7.05 13.80
N ILE A 376 -6.73 6.96 13.08
CA ILE A 376 -5.61 6.11 13.56
C ILE A 376 -4.43 6.90 14.17
N GLN A 377 -3.98 7.99 13.54
CA GLN A 377 -2.77 8.71 14.01
C GLN A 377 -3.02 9.62 15.21
N ILE A 378 -4.27 10.03 15.43
CA ILE A 378 -4.63 10.91 16.54
C ILE A 378 -4.90 10.09 17.82
N GLU A 379 -5.45 8.88 17.70
CA GLU A 379 -5.70 7.98 18.84
C GLU A 379 -4.42 7.60 19.59
N MET A 380 -3.33 7.28 18.89
CA MET A 380 -2.06 6.95 19.54
C MET A 380 -1.43 8.13 20.30
N PHE A 381 -1.49 9.34 19.74
CA PHE A 381 -0.96 10.53 20.39
C PHE A 381 -1.80 10.90 21.63
N ILE A 382 -3.12 10.73 21.54
CA ILE A 382 -4.03 10.99 22.66
C ILE A 382 -3.96 9.88 23.72
N PHE A 383 -3.76 8.63 23.33
CA PHE A 383 -3.46 7.55 24.25
C PHE A 383 -2.23 7.89 25.10
N LEU A 384 -1.15 8.40 24.48
CA LEU A 384 0.05 8.85 25.17
C LEU A 384 -0.18 10.04 26.11
N THR A 385 -1.06 10.98 25.78
CA THR A 385 -1.41 12.10 26.70
C THR A 385 -2.31 11.63 27.85
N ASN A 386 -3.15 10.61 27.63
CA ASN A 386 -3.99 9.98 28.65
C ASN A 386 -3.25 9.02 29.59
N ILE A 387 -2.02 8.58 29.28
CA ILE A 387 -1.16 7.80 30.20
C ILE A 387 -0.90 8.56 31.52
N HIS A 388 -1.09 9.88 31.58
CA HIS A 388 -1.11 10.61 32.86
C HIS A 388 -2.24 10.19 33.82
N LYS A 389 -3.28 9.48 33.35
CA LYS A 389 -4.37 8.92 34.18
C LYS A 389 -4.11 7.47 34.63
N ILE A 390 -3.09 6.78 34.10
CA ILE A 390 -2.64 5.48 34.63
C ILE A 390 -1.51 5.77 35.61
N LYS A 391 -1.74 5.48 36.91
CA LYS A 391 -0.85 5.76 38.05
C LYS A 391 0.65 5.75 37.67
N PRO A 392 1.39 6.85 37.89
CA PRO A 392 2.78 6.94 37.49
C PRO A 392 3.65 6.04 38.37
N ARG A 393 4.27 5.03 37.77
CA ARG A 393 5.62 4.59 38.17
C ARG A 393 6.63 5.05 37.12
N LEU A 394 6.60 6.35 36.81
CA LEU A 394 7.64 7.06 36.08
C LEU A 394 8.54 7.75 37.10
N LYS A 395 9.59 7.06 37.57
CA LYS A 395 10.72 7.72 38.22
C LYS A 395 11.66 8.23 37.12
N VAL A 396 11.94 9.53 37.18
CA VAL A 396 12.92 10.23 36.35
C VAL A 396 14.32 9.75 36.73
N LEU A 397 14.91 8.89 35.88
CA LEU A 397 16.34 8.65 35.69
C LEU A 397 16.55 8.37 34.18
#